data_AF-A0D420-F1
#
_entry.id   AF-A0D420-F1
#
_cell.length_a   1.000
_cell.length_b   1.000
_cell.length_c   1.000
_cell.angle_alpha   90.00
_cell.angle_beta   90.00
_cell.angle_gamma   90.00
#
_symmetry.space_group_name_H-M   'P 1'
#
loop_
_entity.id
_entity.type
_entity.pdbx_description
1 polymer ?
#
loop_
_entity_poly.entity_id
_entity_poly.type
_entity_poly.pdbx_seq_one_letter_code
_entity_poly.pdbx_strand_id
1 'polypeptide(L)'
;MDQHKLQFKEDQIMKPFKQERFNIKQFQRDLEINILSKTDEKIVFEIINIDAPIANSLRRIMIAEIPTMAIHKVQVIQNTSVIPDEVLAHRLGLIPIIADPLQFIEKDDQEEYNELNSIDFTLVAKCEKKPNSKHDDPIEQQYTNTTVHSSSLIWQPKGQQAKLFAANPIRPVHSNIIIAKLRENQELNLRLICEKGVGKRHAKWSPVCTAFYKLMPSITIKNQLDAQRQEKLASLCPMKVFGVKGNQIKVVNPRNCTTCRECVREANGFEKDVELNKIDNHFIFSIESVGQYEAKDIMLQAIEVFRSKVQLYIKE
;
A
#
# COMPACT_ATOMS: atom_id res chain seq x y z
N MET A 1 -36.27 40.65 24.60
CA MET A 1 -35.73 39.96 23.40
C MET A 1 -34.44 40.66 23.04
N ASP A 2 -33.38 40.38 23.81
CA ASP A 2 -32.08 41.02 23.63
C ASP A 2 -31.26 40.23 22.61
N GLN A 3 -30.95 40.87 21.50
CA GLN A 3 -30.10 40.31 20.45
C GLN A 3 -28.63 40.47 20.86
N HIS A 4 -28.01 39.38 21.33
CA HIS A 4 -26.56 39.27 21.43
C HIS A 4 -25.93 39.29 20.03
N LYS A 5 -25.51 40.48 19.56
CA LYS A 5 -24.60 40.60 18.41
C LYS A 5 -23.20 40.16 18.85
N LEU A 6 -22.77 38.99 18.37
CA LEU A 6 -21.36 38.57 18.40
C LEU A 6 -20.56 39.55 17.52
N GLN A 7 -19.80 40.45 18.15
CA GLN A 7 -18.77 41.24 17.48
C GLN A 7 -17.57 40.32 17.22
N PHE A 8 -17.39 39.91 15.97
CA PHE A 8 -16.13 39.31 15.54
C PHE A 8 -15.06 40.40 15.57
N LYS A 9 -14.03 40.21 16.41
CA LYS A 9 -12.81 41.03 16.36
C LYS A 9 -12.13 40.74 15.01
N GLU A 10 -12.11 41.74 14.13
CA GLU A 10 -11.43 41.71 12.83
C GLU A 10 -9.89 41.59 12.93
N ASP A 11 -9.34 41.52 14.14
CA ASP A 11 -7.90 41.52 14.42
C ASP A 11 -7.23 40.13 14.47
N GLN A 12 -7.89 39.04 14.05
CA GLN A 12 -7.16 37.85 13.61
C GLN A 12 -6.68 38.05 12.18
N ILE A 13 -5.73 38.96 12.06
CA ILE A 13 -4.88 39.26 10.92
C ILE A 13 -4.64 37.97 10.14
N MET A 14 -5.30 37.84 8.98
CA MET A 14 -4.80 36.99 7.91
C MET A 14 -3.32 37.33 7.80
N LYS A 15 -2.43 36.39 8.15
CA LYS A 15 -1.01 36.53 7.82
C LYS A 15 -0.99 36.97 6.36
N PRO A 16 -0.36 38.10 6.02
CA PRO A 16 -0.33 38.56 4.65
C PRO A 16 0.16 37.38 3.83
N PHE A 17 -0.64 36.96 2.85
CA PHE A 17 -0.23 35.96 1.88
C PHE A 17 0.99 36.56 1.18
N LYS A 18 2.19 36.31 1.71
CA LYS A 18 3.42 36.56 0.99
C LYS A 18 3.31 35.64 -0.22
N GLN A 19 2.90 36.20 -1.35
CA GLN A 19 3.06 35.58 -2.65
C GLN A 19 4.56 35.52 -2.92
N GLU A 20 5.25 34.61 -2.25
CA GLU A 20 6.53 34.13 -2.73
C GLU A 20 6.23 33.48 -4.06
N ARG A 21 6.57 34.18 -5.15
CA ARG A 21 6.42 33.65 -6.50
C ARG A 21 7.20 32.34 -6.57
N PHE A 22 6.53 31.27 -6.97
CA PHE A 22 7.16 29.96 -7.10
C PHE A 22 8.42 30.07 -7.98
N ASN A 23 9.55 29.60 -7.44
CA ASN A 23 10.82 29.56 -8.14
C ASN A 23 11.34 28.13 -8.19
N ILE A 24 11.40 27.56 -9.38
CA ILE A 24 11.82 26.18 -9.58
C ILE A 24 13.26 25.92 -9.12
N LYS A 25 14.17 26.89 -9.25
CA LYS A 25 15.57 26.75 -8.81
C LYS A 25 15.68 26.73 -7.29
N GLN A 26 14.82 27.49 -6.61
CA GLN A 26 14.74 27.47 -5.15
C GLN A 26 14.14 26.15 -4.68
N PHE A 27 13.01 25.73 -5.27
CA PHE A 27 12.38 24.45 -4.98
C PHE A 27 13.35 23.26 -5.17
N GLN A 28 14.12 23.23 -6.26
CA GLN A 28 15.11 22.18 -6.51
C GLN A 28 16.26 22.14 -5.48
N ARG A 29 16.59 23.28 -4.87
CA ARG A 29 17.63 23.36 -3.83
C ARG A 29 17.08 22.95 -2.46
N ASP A 30 15.83 23.29 -2.19
CA ASP A 30 15.21 23.09 -0.89
C ASP A 30 14.59 21.69 -0.76
N LEU A 31 14.16 21.06 -1.87
CA LEU A 31 13.59 19.71 -1.86
C LEU A 31 14.64 18.69 -1.41
N GLU A 32 14.35 17.98 -0.33
CA GLU A 32 15.23 16.95 0.23
C GLU A 32 14.46 15.64 0.39
N ILE A 33 15.12 14.52 0.07
CA ILE A 33 14.55 13.17 0.20
C ILE A 33 15.53 12.29 0.99
N ASN A 34 15.07 11.78 2.13
CA ASN A 34 15.88 10.93 3.01
C ASN A 34 15.28 9.53 3.13
N ILE A 35 16.01 8.50 2.69
CA ILE A 35 15.55 7.10 2.81
C ILE A 35 15.86 6.61 4.22
N LEU A 36 14.81 6.20 4.96
CA LEU A 36 14.95 5.69 6.32
C LEU A 36 15.14 4.18 6.35
N SER A 37 14.35 3.46 5.56
CA SER A 37 14.45 2.01 5.42
C SER A 37 14.00 1.57 4.04
N LYS A 38 14.67 0.58 3.46
CA LYS A 38 14.35 0.04 2.15
C LYS A 38 14.51 -1.48 2.14
N THR A 39 13.46 -2.13 1.66
CA THR A 39 13.38 -3.55 1.34
C THR A 39 12.61 -3.68 0.02
N ASP A 40 12.54 -4.88 -0.55
CA ASP A 40 11.84 -5.10 -1.82
C ASP A 40 10.33 -4.85 -1.68
N GLU A 41 9.74 -5.22 -0.53
CA GLU A 41 8.31 -5.08 -0.27
C GLU A 41 7.93 -3.78 0.46
N LYS A 42 8.89 -3.11 1.13
CA LYS A 42 8.61 -1.91 1.92
C LYS A 42 9.69 -0.85 1.81
N ILE A 43 9.27 0.39 1.58
CA ILE A 43 10.14 1.57 1.66
C ILE A 43 9.52 2.64 2.57
N VAL A 44 10.35 3.23 3.43
CA VAL A 44 10.00 4.35 4.29
C VAL A 44 11.02 5.46 4.07
N PHE A 45 10.55 6.66 3.75
CA PHE A 45 11.40 7.79 3.42
C PHE A 45 10.72 9.12 3.79
N GLU A 46 11.53 10.15 3.94
CA GLU A 46 11.11 11.51 4.22
C GLU A 46 11.15 12.32 2.92
N ILE A 47 10.15 13.18 2.71
CA ILE A 47 10.17 14.24 1.70
C ILE A 47 10.00 15.56 2.45
N ILE A 48 10.98 16.44 2.34
CA ILE A 48 11.04 17.72 3.02
C ILE A 48 10.89 18.83 1.98
N ASN A 49 10.18 19.90 2.33
CA ASN A 49 9.89 21.05 1.48
C ASN A 49 9.02 20.71 0.26
N ILE A 50 7.97 19.90 0.48
CA ILE A 50 6.92 19.63 -0.50
C ILE A 50 5.55 20.03 0.04
N ASP A 51 4.63 20.46 -0.83
CA ASP A 51 3.28 20.81 -0.41
C ASP A 51 2.37 19.58 -0.31
N ALA A 52 1.40 19.65 0.62
CA ALA A 52 0.41 18.60 0.84
C ALA A 52 -0.37 18.15 -0.42
N PRO A 53 -0.77 19.03 -1.37
CA PRO A 53 -1.47 18.61 -2.57
C PRO A 53 -0.63 17.68 -3.47
N ILE A 54 0.67 17.94 -3.61
CA ILE A 54 1.57 17.10 -4.42
C ILE A 54 1.79 15.75 -3.71
N ALA A 55 2.11 15.79 -2.41
CA ALA A 55 2.28 14.57 -1.61
C ALA A 55 1.03 13.67 -1.65
N ASN A 56 -0.17 14.26 -1.50
CA ASN A 56 -1.42 13.53 -1.58
C ASN A 56 -1.74 13.04 -3.00
N SER A 57 -1.36 13.78 -4.04
CA SER A 57 -1.54 13.34 -5.42
C SER A 57 -0.70 12.10 -5.72
N LEU A 58 0.58 12.10 -5.32
CA LEU A 58 1.45 10.93 -5.42
C LEU A 58 0.89 9.74 -4.65
N ARG A 59 0.42 9.95 -3.41
CA ARG A 59 -0.25 8.90 -2.62
C ARG A 59 -1.46 8.30 -3.35
N ARG A 60 -2.31 9.13 -3.95
CA ARG A 60 -3.50 8.67 -4.68
C ARG A 60 -3.14 7.89 -5.93
N ILE A 61 -2.15 8.35 -6.69
CA ILE A 61 -1.65 7.67 -7.89
C ILE A 61 -1.11 6.29 -7.52
N MET A 62 -0.29 6.19 -6.47
CA MET A 62 0.27 4.92 -6.00
C MET A 62 -0.81 3.86 -5.70
N ILE A 63 -1.95 4.28 -5.16
CA ILE A 63 -3.04 3.37 -4.80
C ILE A 63 -3.93 3.03 -6.01
N ALA A 64 -4.21 4.02 -6.87
CA ALA A 64 -5.33 3.92 -7.79
C ALA A 64 -4.96 3.91 -9.28
N GLU A 65 -3.76 4.35 -9.66
CA GLU A 65 -3.48 4.66 -11.07
C GLU A 65 -2.24 3.99 -11.65
N ILE A 66 -1.42 3.37 -10.80
CA ILE A 66 -0.35 2.50 -11.30
C ILE A 66 -0.99 1.20 -11.80
N PRO A 67 -0.71 0.78 -13.05
CA PRO A 67 -1.29 -0.42 -13.61
C PRO A 67 -0.65 -1.68 -13.03
N THR A 68 -1.41 -2.77 -12.97
CA THR A 68 -0.93 -4.12 -12.64
C THR A 68 -1.66 -5.16 -13.50
N MET A 69 -1.20 -6.41 -13.48
CA MET A 69 -1.92 -7.55 -14.05
C MET A 69 -2.69 -8.29 -12.96
N ALA A 70 -3.98 -8.56 -13.17
CA ALA A 70 -4.79 -9.34 -12.25
C ALA A 70 -5.80 -10.21 -12.99
N ILE A 71 -6.23 -11.31 -12.35
CA ILE A 71 -7.26 -12.20 -12.90
C ILE A 71 -8.58 -11.43 -13.01
N HIS A 72 -9.14 -11.42 -14.22
CA HIS A 72 -10.41 -10.75 -14.51
C HIS A 72 -11.53 -11.72 -14.84
N LYS A 73 -11.28 -12.67 -15.74
CA LYS A 73 -12.28 -13.65 -16.16
C LYS A 73 -11.90 -15.03 -15.66
N VAL A 74 -12.86 -15.71 -15.06
CA VAL A 74 -12.73 -17.11 -14.63
C VAL A 74 -13.78 -17.92 -15.39
N GLN A 75 -13.32 -18.86 -16.20
CA GLN A 75 -14.14 -19.84 -16.91
C GLN A 75 -14.15 -21.12 -16.09
N VAL A 76 -15.29 -21.41 -15.47
CA VAL A 76 -15.51 -22.64 -14.71
C VAL A 76 -15.88 -23.74 -15.69
N ILE A 77 -15.02 -24.74 -15.85
CA ILE A 77 -15.32 -25.94 -16.62
C ILE A 77 -16.02 -26.94 -15.70
N GLN A 78 -15.51 -27.07 -14.48
CA GLN A 78 -16.07 -27.93 -13.44
C GLN A 78 -15.71 -27.40 -12.05
N ASN A 79 -16.69 -27.30 -11.17
CA ASN A 79 -16.50 -27.03 -9.75
C ASN A 79 -17.47 -27.91 -8.94
N THR A 80 -16.94 -28.91 -8.25
CA THR A 80 -17.71 -29.75 -7.31
C THR A 80 -17.31 -29.49 -5.86
N SER A 81 -16.58 -28.40 -5.62
CA SER A 81 -16.20 -27.95 -4.28
C SER A 81 -17.38 -27.34 -3.52
N VAL A 82 -17.17 -27.08 -2.23
CA VAL A 82 -18.16 -26.43 -1.36
C VAL A 82 -18.26 -24.91 -1.64
N ILE A 83 -17.24 -24.32 -2.27
CA ILE A 83 -17.19 -22.88 -2.51
C ILE A 83 -17.99 -22.55 -3.78
N PRO A 84 -18.99 -21.64 -3.71
CA PRO A 84 -19.71 -21.17 -4.88
C PRO A 84 -18.80 -20.52 -5.91
N ASP A 85 -19.16 -20.62 -7.19
CA ASP A 85 -18.35 -20.15 -8.32
C ASP A 85 -18.00 -18.67 -8.22
N GLU A 86 -18.95 -17.82 -7.81
CA GLU A 86 -18.77 -16.38 -7.68
C GLU A 86 -17.78 -16.02 -6.56
N VAL A 87 -17.83 -16.75 -5.44
CA VAL A 87 -16.91 -16.56 -4.32
C VAL A 87 -15.51 -17.03 -4.71
N LEU A 88 -15.42 -18.16 -5.41
CA LEU A 88 -14.16 -18.70 -5.90
C LEU A 88 -13.51 -17.75 -6.92
N ALA A 89 -14.28 -17.25 -7.88
CA ALA A 89 -13.82 -16.28 -8.88
C ALA A 89 -13.35 -14.98 -8.22
N HIS A 90 -14.08 -14.47 -7.22
CA HIS A 90 -13.69 -13.29 -6.46
C HIS A 90 -12.35 -13.50 -5.73
N ARG A 91 -12.17 -14.64 -5.07
CA ARG A 91 -10.90 -14.98 -4.38
C ARG A 91 -9.73 -15.06 -5.37
N LEU A 92 -9.94 -15.73 -6.50
CA LEU A 92 -8.93 -15.85 -7.56
C LEU A 92 -8.54 -14.48 -8.13
N GLY A 93 -9.52 -13.59 -8.31
CA GLY A 93 -9.29 -12.21 -8.74
C GLY A 93 -8.36 -11.39 -7.84
N LEU A 94 -8.26 -11.75 -6.55
CA LEU A 94 -7.41 -11.06 -5.57
C LEU A 94 -6.00 -11.65 -5.44
N ILE A 95 -5.68 -12.71 -6.18
CA ILE A 95 -4.32 -13.28 -6.18
C ILE A 95 -3.43 -12.37 -7.04
N PRO A 96 -2.39 -11.75 -6.46
CA PRO A 96 -1.49 -10.88 -7.22
C PRO A 96 -0.61 -11.72 -8.14
N ILE A 97 -0.45 -11.26 -9.39
CA ILE A 97 0.31 -11.94 -10.44
C ILE A 97 1.56 -11.14 -10.77
N ILE A 98 2.72 -11.80 -10.79
CA ILE A 98 3.98 -11.22 -11.27
C ILE A 98 3.96 -11.25 -12.79
N ALA A 99 3.72 -10.08 -13.37
CA ALA A 99 3.88 -9.80 -14.79
C ALA A 99 4.05 -8.29 -14.95
N ASP A 100 5.03 -7.86 -15.75
CA ASP A 100 5.26 -6.43 -16.02
C ASP A 100 4.11 -5.89 -16.90
N PRO A 101 3.23 -5.02 -16.38
CA PRO A 101 2.09 -4.51 -17.13
C PRO A 101 2.49 -3.54 -18.25
N LEU A 102 3.75 -3.08 -18.31
CA LEU A 102 4.25 -2.30 -19.44
C LEU A 102 4.42 -3.15 -20.70
N GLN A 103 4.57 -4.47 -20.57
CA GLN A 103 4.64 -5.42 -21.69
C GLN A 103 3.26 -5.79 -22.26
N PHE A 104 2.18 -5.33 -21.63
CA PHE A 104 0.81 -5.63 -22.03
C PHE A 104 0.03 -4.37 -22.41
N ILE A 105 -0.82 -4.52 -23.42
CA ILE A 105 -1.72 -3.47 -23.89
C ILE A 105 -3.01 -3.55 -23.05
N GLU A 106 -3.60 -2.40 -22.75
CA GLU A 106 -4.93 -2.35 -22.14
C GLU A 106 -5.96 -2.82 -23.15
N LYS A 107 -6.85 -3.73 -22.73
CA LYS A 107 -7.85 -4.34 -23.60
C LYS A 107 -9.07 -3.44 -23.70
N ASP A 108 -9.52 -3.15 -24.91
CA ASP A 108 -10.83 -2.53 -25.14
C ASP A 108 -11.96 -3.56 -24.99
N ASP A 109 -13.14 -3.12 -24.55
CA ASP A 109 -14.27 -4.04 -24.26
C ASP A 109 -14.69 -4.87 -25.49
N GLN A 110 -14.52 -4.33 -26.70
CA GLN A 110 -14.88 -4.98 -27.97
C GLN A 110 -13.82 -5.95 -28.50
N GLU A 111 -12.59 -5.90 -27.98
CA GLU A 111 -11.50 -6.76 -28.44
C GLU A 111 -11.60 -8.17 -27.85
N GLU A 112 -11.04 -9.16 -28.54
CA GLU A 112 -10.83 -10.50 -28.00
C GLU A 112 -9.51 -10.58 -27.21
N TYR A 113 -9.43 -11.58 -26.32
CA TYR A 113 -8.20 -11.86 -25.59
C TYR A 113 -7.14 -12.47 -26.51
N ASN A 114 -5.99 -11.82 -26.63
CA ASN A 114 -4.86 -12.20 -27.48
C ASN A 114 -3.54 -12.25 -26.68
N GLU A 115 -2.42 -12.48 -27.36
CA GLU A 115 -1.09 -12.60 -26.72
C GLU A 115 -0.55 -11.29 -26.14
N LEU A 116 -1.07 -10.13 -26.57
CA LEU A 116 -0.57 -8.80 -26.16
C LEU A 116 -1.39 -8.19 -25.02
N ASN A 117 -2.65 -8.60 -24.86
CA ASN A 117 -3.57 -8.01 -23.88
C ASN A 117 -3.95 -8.96 -22.73
N SER A 118 -3.54 -10.24 -22.78
CA SER A 118 -3.99 -11.25 -21.81
C SER A 118 -2.95 -12.27 -21.40
N ILE A 119 -3.12 -12.81 -20.19
CA ILE A 119 -2.34 -13.94 -19.67
C ILE A 119 -3.32 -15.02 -19.23
N ASP A 120 -3.12 -16.26 -19.68
CA ASP A 120 -3.96 -17.38 -19.29
C ASP A 120 -3.31 -18.25 -18.21
N PHE A 121 -4.11 -18.65 -17.23
CA PHE A 121 -3.77 -19.68 -16.26
C PHE A 121 -4.80 -20.81 -16.31
N THR A 122 -4.37 -21.98 -15.89
CA THR A 122 -5.22 -23.15 -15.67
C THR A 122 -5.10 -23.60 -14.22
N LEU A 123 -6.21 -23.99 -13.61
CA LEU A 123 -6.27 -24.61 -12.29
C LEU A 123 -7.00 -25.93 -12.40
N VAL A 124 -6.26 -27.03 -12.27
CA VAL A 124 -6.81 -28.37 -12.25
C VAL A 124 -6.40 -29.03 -10.94
N ALA A 125 -7.38 -29.32 -10.08
CA ALA A 125 -7.15 -29.97 -8.80
C ALA A 125 -8.28 -30.96 -8.53
N LYS A 126 -7.93 -32.22 -8.30
CA LYS A 126 -8.86 -33.28 -7.89
C LYS A 126 -8.35 -33.92 -6.60
N CYS A 127 -9.23 -34.06 -5.62
CA CYS A 127 -8.91 -34.61 -4.32
C CYS A 127 -9.20 -36.11 -4.30
N GLU A 128 -8.15 -36.92 -4.20
CA GLU A 128 -8.22 -38.38 -4.24
C GLU A 128 -7.52 -38.97 -3.02
N LYS A 129 -8.01 -40.14 -2.58
CA LYS A 129 -7.39 -40.87 -1.46
C LYS A 129 -6.05 -41.47 -1.91
N LYS A 130 -5.00 -41.27 -1.12
CA LYS A 130 -3.69 -41.85 -1.39
C LYS A 130 -3.71 -43.35 -1.10
N PRO A 131 -3.14 -44.20 -1.97
CA PRO A 131 -3.25 -45.66 -1.86
C PRO A 131 -2.61 -46.23 -0.57
N ASN A 132 -1.62 -45.56 0.01
CA ASN A 132 -0.89 -46.01 1.21
C ASN A 132 -1.31 -45.32 2.52
N SER A 133 -2.46 -44.65 2.54
CA SER A 133 -2.94 -43.89 3.70
C SER A 133 -3.56 -44.79 4.78
N LYS A 134 -3.18 -44.58 6.05
CA LYS A 134 -3.86 -45.19 7.19
C LYS A 134 -5.01 -44.30 7.63
N HIS A 135 -6.03 -44.91 8.24
CA HIS A 135 -7.20 -44.19 8.75
C HIS A 135 -6.85 -43.15 9.83
N ASP A 136 -5.82 -43.41 10.64
CA ASP A 136 -5.40 -42.55 11.74
C ASP A 136 -4.43 -41.43 11.31
N ASP A 137 -3.99 -41.41 10.05
CA ASP A 137 -3.07 -40.38 9.57
C ASP A 137 -3.79 -39.01 9.49
N PRO A 138 -3.09 -37.87 9.59
CA PRO A 138 -3.70 -36.57 9.29
C PRO A 138 -4.30 -36.50 7.89
N ILE A 139 -5.40 -35.74 7.70
CA ILE A 139 -6.14 -35.65 6.42
C ILE A 139 -5.23 -35.31 5.22
N GLU A 140 -4.21 -34.46 5.40
CA GLU A 140 -3.26 -34.08 4.35
C GLU A 140 -2.34 -35.24 3.90
N GLN A 141 -2.13 -36.22 4.77
CA GLN A 141 -1.40 -37.46 4.48
C GLN A 141 -2.33 -38.52 3.89
N GLN A 142 -3.63 -38.43 4.17
CA GLN A 142 -4.63 -39.35 3.62
C GLN A 142 -5.01 -39.04 2.17
N TYR A 143 -5.07 -37.76 1.80
CA TYR A 143 -5.61 -37.33 0.51
C TYR A 143 -4.60 -36.46 -0.27
N THR A 144 -4.71 -36.44 -1.59
CA THR A 144 -4.03 -35.47 -2.47
C THR A 144 -4.89 -34.21 -2.60
N ASN A 145 -4.25 -33.05 -2.83
CA ASN A 145 -4.95 -31.79 -3.15
C ASN A 145 -6.06 -31.38 -2.16
N THR A 146 -5.90 -31.70 -0.88
CA THR A 146 -6.85 -31.31 0.18
C THR A 146 -6.98 -29.80 0.32
N THR A 147 -5.86 -29.09 0.15
CA THR A 147 -5.79 -27.64 0.14
C THR A 147 -5.19 -27.22 -1.20
N VAL A 148 -5.95 -26.45 -1.96
CA VAL A 148 -5.52 -25.89 -3.25
C VAL A 148 -4.90 -24.53 -2.98
N HIS A 149 -3.63 -24.37 -3.33
CA HIS A 149 -2.88 -23.12 -3.16
C HIS A 149 -2.72 -22.37 -4.48
N SER A 150 -2.32 -21.10 -4.41
CA SER A 150 -1.97 -20.30 -5.58
C SER A 150 -0.86 -20.93 -6.43
N SER A 151 0.05 -21.71 -5.86
CA SER A 151 1.04 -22.49 -6.63
C SER A 151 0.42 -23.48 -7.62
N SER A 152 -0.84 -23.87 -7.45
CA SER A 152 -1.57 -24.74 -8.38
C SER A 152 -2.01 -24.02 -9.65
N LEU A 153 -1.84 -22.69 -9.74
CA LEU A 153 -2.08 -21.93 -10.97
C LEU A 153 -0.94 -22.15 -11.97
N ILE A 154 -1.25 -22.82 -13.07
CA ILE A 154 -0.29 -23.13 -14.13
C ILE A 154 -0.47 -22.12 -15.27
N TRP A 155 0.57 -21.33 -15.56
CA TRP A 155 0.59 -20.38 -16.66
C TRP A 155 0.60 -21.11 -18.01
N GLN A 156 -0.28 -20.69 -18.92
CA GLN A 156 -0.40 -21.20 -20.28
C GLN A 156 0.01 -20.09 -21.26
N PRO A 157 1.26 -20.08 -21.75
CA PRO A 157 1.75 -19.03 -22.63
C PRO A 157 1.02 -19.04 -23.98
N LYS A 158 0.67 -17.86 -24.48
CA LYS A 158 0.12 -17.66 -25.83
C LYS A 158 1.20 -17.13 -26.77
N GLY A 159 1.26 -17.66 -27.99
CA GLY A 159 2.14 -17.17 -29.06
C GLY A 159 3.60 -17.00 -28.61
N GLN A 160 4.11 -15.77 -28.62
CA GLN A 160 5.52 -15.49 -28.28
C GLN A 160 5.81 -15.32 -26.78
N GLN A 161 4.79 -15.35 -25.91
CA GLN A 161 4.97 -15.08 -24.48
C GLN A 161 5.96 -16.04 -23.81
N ALA A 162 6.00 -17.32 -24.20
CA ALA A 162 6.95 -18.29 -23.67
C ALA A 162 8.42 -17.86 -23.87
N LYS A 163 8.72 -17.17 -24.98
CA LYS A 163 10.07 -16.65 -25.27
C LYS A 163 10.33 -15.35 -24.52
N LEU A 164 9.35 -14.42 -24.52
CA LEU A 164 9.48 -13.10 -23.89
C LEU A 164 9.69 -13.21 -22.37
N PHE A 165 8.97 -14.12 -21.72
CA PHE A 165 9.00 -14.30 -20.26
C PHE A 165 9.83 -15.52 -19.82
N ALA A 166 10.73 -16.02 -20.66
CA ALA A 166 11.56 -17.18 -20.34
C ALA A 166 12.47 -16.93 -19.11
N ALA A 167 13.02 -15.71 -18.99
CA ALA A 167 13.91 -15.34 -17.89
C ALA A 167 13.17 -15.11 -16.57
N ASN A 168 11.93 -14.61 -16.63
CA ASN A 168 11.08 -14.39 -15.46
C ASN A 168 9.65 -14.86 -15.76
N PRO A 169 9.37 -16.17 -15.54
CA PRO A 169 8.08 -16.75 -15.86
C PRO A 169 6.94 -16.11 -15.07
N ILE A 170 5.80 -15.94 -15.74
CA ILE A 170 4.60 -15.36 -15.14
C ILE A 170 4.02 -16.34 -14.12
N ARG A 171 3.78 -15.86 -12.91
CA ARG A 171 3.34 -16.68 -11.77
C ARG A 171 2.65 -15.83 -10.69
N PRO A 172 1.92 -16.43 -9.75
CA PRO A 172 1.47 -15.74 -8.55
C PRO A 172 2.66 -15.19 -7.74
N VAL A 173 2.49 -14.03 -7.10
CA VAL A 173 3.52 -13.47 -6.22
C VAL A 173 3.81 -14.42 -5.07
N HIS A 174 2.75 -14.80 -4.35
CA HIS A 174 2.80 -15.70 -3.21
C HIS A 174 2.30 -17.07 -3.62
N SER A 175 3.06 -18.13 -3.33
CA SER A 175 2.76 -19.51 -3.75
C SER A 175 1.83 -20.26 -2.80
N ASN A 176 1.63 -19.76 -1.59
CA ASN A 176 0.93 -20.45 -0.50
C ASN A 176 -0.47 -19.89 -0.19
N ILE A 177 -1.01 -18.99 -1.01
CA ILE A 177 -2.36 -18.44 -0.79
C ILE A 177 -3.38 -19.56 -0.95
N ILE A 178 -4.19 -19.83 0.07
CA ILE A 178 -5.23 -20.86 0.02
C ILE A 178 -6.40 -20.37 -0.84
N ILE A 179 -6.67 -21.10 -1.93
CA ILE A 179 -7.79 -20.86 -2.84
C ILE A 179 -9.04 -21.55 -2.30
N ALA A 180 -8.95 -22.87 -2.14
CA ALA A 180 -10.06 -23.73 -1.75
C ALA A 180 -9.56 -24.93 -0.93
N LYS A 181 -10.46 -25.54 -0.15
CA LYS A 181 -10.23 -26.82 0.50
C LYS A 181 -11.20 -27.84 -0.07
N LEU A 182 -10.69 -28.99 -0.48
CA LEU A 182 -11.44 -30.06 -1.13
C LEU A 182 -11.59 -31.27 -0.20
N ARG A 183 -12.58 -32.10 -0.50
CA ARG A 183 -12.78 -33.44 0.07
C ARG A 183 -12.79 -34.47 -1.04
N GLU A 184 -12.76 -35.75 -0.65
CA GLU A 184 -12.73 -36.88 -1.57
C GLU A 184 -13.75 -36.72 -2.71
N ASN A 185 -13.30 -36.97 -3.94
CA ASN A 185 -14.07 -36.84 -5.19
C ASN A 185 -14.49 -35.41 -5.58
N GLN A 186 -14.07 -34.38 -4.85
CA GLN A 186 -14.24 -33.00 -5.29
C GLN A 186 -13.11 -32.57 -6.23
N GLU A 187 -13.46 -31.75 -7.21
CA GLU A 187 -12.55 -31.27 -8.24
C GLU A 187 -12.83 -29.82 -8.63
N LEU A 188 -11.76 -29.17 -9.09
CA LEU A 188 -11.75 -27.84 -9.69
C LEU A 188 -11.06 -27.94 -11.04
N ASN A 189 -11.73 -27.46 -12.09
CA ASN A 189 -11.16 -27.29 -13.42
C ASN A 189 -11.57 -25.90 -13.93
N LEU A 190 -10.62 -24.97 -13.90
CA LEU A 190 -10.84 -23.57 -14.24
C LEU A 190 -9.80 -23.08 -15.25
N ARG A 191 -10.24 -22.22 -16.16
CA ARG A 191 -9.37 -21.36 -16.96
C ARG A 191 -9.51 -19.92 -16.48
N LEU A 192 -8.39 -19.27 -16.19
CA LEU A 192 -8.35 -17.91 -15.66
C LEU A 192 -7.65 -17.02 -16.68
N ILE A 193 -8.17 -15.82 -16.89
CA ILE A 193 -7.63 -14.84 -17.82
C ILE A 193 -7.32 -13.58 -17.04
N CYS A 194 -6.05 -13.16 -17.07
CA CYS A 194 -5.60 -11.91 -16.49
C CYS A 194 -5.55 -10.81 -17.55
N GLU A 195 -5.83 -9.59 -17.11
CA GLU A 195 -5.72 -8.39 -17.93
C GLU A 195 -5.06 -7.26 -17.14
N LYS A 196 -4.54 -6.29 -17.89
CA LYS A 196 -4.01 -5.05 -17.35
C LYS A 196 -5.15 -4.17 -16.84
N GLY A 197 -4.95 -3.56 -15.67
CA GLY A 197 -5.89 -2.60 -15.12
C GLY A 197 -5.27 -1.76 -14.01
N VAL A 198 -6.05 -0.81 -13.49
CA VAL A 198 -5.62 0.13 -12.44
C VAL A 198 -6.53 0.04 -11.21
N GLY A 199 -5.98 0.37 -10.04
CA GLY A 199 -6.71 0.33 -8.76
C GLY A 199 -8.00 1.16 -8.72
N LYS A 200 -8.11 2.20 -9.55
CA LYS A 200 -9.31 3.04 -9.71
C LYS A 200 -10.51 2.24 -10.24
N ARG A 201 -10.27 1.23 -11.09
CA ARG A 201 -11.31 0.34 -11.62
C ARG A 201 -11.74 -0.69 -10.58
N HIS A 202 -10.77 -1.31 -9.91
CA HIS A 202 -11.02 -2.25 -8.82
C HIS A 202 -9.76 -2.40 -7.95
N ALA A 203 -9.93 -2.58 -6.64
CA ALA A 203 -8.83 -2.66 -5.68
C ALA A 203 -7.85 -3.82 -5.94
N LYS A 204 -8.27 -4.87 -6.65
CA LYS A 204 -7.41 -6.00 -7.06
C LYS A 204 -6.19 -5.59 -7.92
N TRP A 205 -6.28 -4.43 -8.58
CA TRP A 205 -5.17 -3.88 -9.37
C TRP A 205 -4.31 -2.88 -8.60
N SER A 206 -4.58 -2.63 -7.31
CA SER A 206 -3.69 -1.80 -6.49
C SER A 206 -2.35 -2.52 -6.30
N PRO A 207 -1.21 -1.91 -6.70
CA PRO A 207 0.11 -2.53 -6.50
C PRO A 207 0.59 -2.47 -5.04
N VAL A 208 -0.11 -1.71 -4.20
CA VAL A 208 0.23 -1.50 -2.79
C VAL A 208 -0.76 -2.19 -1.87
N CYS A 209 -0.25 -2.82 -0.82
CA CYS A 209 -1.02 -3.18 0.36
C CYS A 209 -1.53 -1.90 1.04
N THR A 210 -0.60 -0.94 1.22
CA THR A 210 -0.93 0.40 1.67
C THR A 210 0.15 1.40 1.25
N ALA A 211 -0.27 2.62 0.93
CA ALA A 211 0.62 3.75 0.74
C ALA A 211 0.05 4.93 1.52
N PHE A 212 0.79 5.41 2.50
CA PHE A 212 0.37 6.52 3.33
C PHE A 212 1.56 7.40 3.70
N TYR A 213 1.26 8.57 4.22
CA TYR A 213 2.26 9.43 4.83
C TYR A 213 1.75 9.94 6.17
N LYS A 214 2.69 10.32 7.03
CA LYS A 214 2.43 11.14 8.21
C LYS A 214 3.30 12.39 8.15
N LEU A 215 2.82 13.50 8.68
CA LEU A 215 3.66 14.68 8.87
C LEU A 215 4.67 14.44 9.99
N MET A 216 5.85 15.02 9.86
CA MET A 216 6.87 15.01 10.90
C MET A 216 6.32 15.71 12.17
N PRO A 217 6.29 15.03 13.33
CA PRO A 217 5.91 15.66 14.58
C PRO A 217 6.91 16.74 14.99
N SER A 218 6.40 17.92 15.35
CA SER A 218 7.17 19.01 15.96
C SER A 218 6.77 19.10 17.42
N ILE A 219 7.69 18.76 18.32
CA ILE A 219 7.43 18.70 19.76
C ILE A 219 8.38 19.67 20.43
N THR A 220 7.81 20.64 21.16
CA THR A 220 8.57 21.67 21.87
C THR A 220 8.22 21.63 23.35
N ILE A 221 9.24 21.65 24.21
CA ILE A 221 9.07 21.74 25.65
C ILE A 221 9.27 23.22 26.03
N LYS A 222 8.20 23.87 26.50
CA LYS A 222 8.15 25.31 26.76
C LYS A 222 8.82 25.70 28.07
N ASN A 223 8.56 24.93 29.11
CA ASN A 223 8.98 25.25 30.48
C ASN A 223 10.02 24.25 30.97
N GLN A 224 10.86 24.69 31.90
CA GLN A 224 11.71 23.76 32.64
C GLN A 224 10.84 22.93 33.59
N LEU A 225 11.08 21.62 33.58
CA LEU A 225 10.42 20.65 34.44
C LEU A 225 11.40 20.22 35.54
N ASP A 226 10.89 19.96 36.75
CA ASP A 226 11.63 19.31 37.83
C ASP A 226 11.87 17.83 37.53
N ALA A 227 12.81 17.20 38.24
CA ALA A 227 13.26 15.84 37.97
C ALA A 227 12.10 14.81 37.97
N GLN A 228 11.16 14.91 38.92
CA GLN A 228 10.02 13.98 38.99
C GLN A 228 9.09 14.13 37.79
N ARG A 229 8.79 15.37 37.38
CA ARG A 229 7.97 15.64 36.19
C ARG A 229 8.67 15.23 34.89
N GLN A 230 9.99 15.37 34.81
CA GLN A 230 10.78 14.89 33.67
C GLN A 230 10.67 13.37 33.49
N GLU A 231 10.86 12.61 34.57
CA GLU A 231 10.73 11.16 34.56
C GLU A 231 9.30 10.72 34.22
N LYS A 232 8.29 11.38 34.81
CA LYS A 232 6.87 11.12 34.50
C LYS A 232 6.56 11.35 33.02
N LEU A 233 7.03 12.45 32.44
CA LEU A 233 6.81 12.75 31.02
C LEU A 233 7.52 11.74 30.10
N ALA A 234 8.73 11.31 30.48
CA ALA A 234 9.44 10.25 29.74
C ALA A 234 8.71 8.90 29.83
N SER A 235 8.19 8.51 31.00
CA SER A 235 7.46 7.25 31.18
C SER A 235 6.09 7.23 30.49
N LEU A 236 5.44 8.38 30.33
CA LEU A 236 4.15 8.50 29.64
C LEU A 236 4.23 8.13 28.15
N CYS A 237 5.42 8.26 27.53
CA CYS A 237 5.58 7.98 26.11
C CYS A 237 6.24 6.62 25.87
N PRO A 238 5.47 5.56 25.53
CA PRO A 238 6.04 4.22 25.28
C PRO A 238 7.00 4.20 24.09
N MET A 239 6.85 5.16 23.17
CA MET A 239 7.67 5.30 21.97
C MET A 239 9.04 5.96 22.22
N LYS A 240 9.38 6.27 23.48
CA LYS A 240 10.65 6.87 23.90
C LYS A 240 11.00 8.14 23.11
N VAL A 241 9.99 8.98 22.89
CA VAL A 241 10.11 10.26 22.19
C VAL A 241 10.91 11.25 23.06
N PHE A 242 10.65 11.24 24.36
CA PHE A 242 11.36 12.05 25.35
C PHE A 242 12.50 11.26 25.98
N GLY A 243 13.60 11.93 26.27
CA GLY A 243 14.71 11.37 27.02
C GLY A 243 15.33 12.42 27.93
N VAL A 244 15.70 12.01 29.14
CA VAL A 244 16.39 12.85 30.11
C VAL A 244 17.89 12.77 29.83
N LYS A 245 18.53 13.91 29.53
CA LYS A 245 19.99 14.00 29.34
C LYS A 245 20.53 15.04 30.34
N GLY A 246 21.18 14.57 31.39
CA GLY A 246 21.55 15.43 32.52
C GLY A 246 20.32 15.84 33.31
N ASN A 247 20.22 17.13 33.69
CA ASN A 247 19.10 17.67 34.48
C ASN A 247 17.98 18.30 33.61
N GLN A 248 17.92 17.93 32.32
CA GLN A 248 16.94 18.46 31.36
C GLN A 248 16.35 17.34 30.49
N ILE A 249 15.04 17.39 30.32
CA ILE A 249 14.33 16.55 29.35
C ILE A 249 14.47 17.13 27.94
N LYS A 250 14.70 16.26 26.96
CA LYS A 250 14.79 16.62 25.54
C LYS A 250 13.94 15.68 24.70
N VAL A 251 13.51 16.18 23.55
CA VAL A 251 12.88 15.36 22.52
C VAL A 251 14.00 14.65 21.75
N VAL A 252 14.13 13.34 21.94
CA VAL A 252 15.20 12.52 21.35
C VAL A 252 14.73 11.89 20.03
N ASN A 253 13.52 11.33 20.00
CA ASN A 253 12.99 10.59 18.86
C ASN A 253 11.63 11.13 18.40
N PRO A 254 11.55 12.35 17.86
CA PRO A 254 10.27 12.95 17.45
C PRO A 254 9.52 12.11 16.41
N ARG A 255 10.25 11.42 15.51
CA ARG A 255 9.68 10.55 14.46
C ARG A 255 8.88 9.37 14.98
N ASN A 256 9.23 8.88 16.18
CA ASN A 256 8.55 7.74 16.79
C ASN A 256 7.22 8.14 17.43
N CYS A 257 6.94 9.44 17.56
CA CYS A 257 5.68 9.91 18.10
C CYS A 257 4.51 9.46 17.20
N THR A 258 3.58 8.74 17.81
CA THR A 258 2.32 8.31 17.19
C THR A 258 1.23 9.38 17.28
N THR A 259 1.54 10.54 17.87
CA THR A 259 0.58 11.63 18.13
C THR A 259 -0.64 11.17 18.96
N CYS A 260 -0.43 10.29 19.95
CA CYS A 260 -1.48 9.83 20.87
C CYS A 260 -2.02 10.92 21.81
N ARG A 261 -1.32 12.05 21.94
CA ARG A 261 -1.66 13.22 22.77
C ARG A 261 -1.66 12.99 24.30
N GLU A 262 -1.17 11.86 24.80
CA GLU A 262 -1.05 11.64 26.25
C GLU A 262 -0.18 12.69 26.96
N CYS A 263 0.90 13.14 26.30
CA CYS A 263 1.78 14.19 26.83
C CYS A 263 1.13 15.58 26.96
N VAL A 264 -0.05 15.81 26.37
CA VAL A 264 -0.79 17.08 26.47
C VAL A 264 -2.18 16.89 27.08
N ARG A 265 -2.50 15.69 27.57
CA ARG A 265 -3.76 15.43 28.27
C ARG A 265 -3.76 16.16 29.61
N GLU A 266 -4.85 16.86 29.91
CA GLU A 266 -5.01 17.65 31.15
C GLU A 266 -4.75 16.82 32.41
N ALA A 267 -5.26 15.58 32.45
CA ALA A 267 -5.06 14.65 33.58
C ALA A 267 -3.58 14.38 33.93
N ASN A 268 -2.67 14.55 32.97
CA ASN A 268 -1.25 14.33 33.18
C ASN A 268 -0.52 15.61 33.65
N GLY A 269 -1.14 16.78 33.47
CA GLY A 269 -0.66 18.07 33.96
C GLY A 269 0.48 18.69 33.15
N PHE A 270 0.60 18.38 31.86
CA PHE A 270 1.68 18.85 30.97
C PHE A 270 1.21 19.73 29.80
N GLU A 271 -0.08 20.06 29.74
CA GLU A 271 -0.73 20.88 28.70
C GLU A 271 0.04 22.18 28.38
N LYS A 272 0.52 22.87 29.41
CA LYS A 272 1.23 24.15 29.28
C LYS A 272 2.72 23.99 29.02
N ASP A 273 3.26 22.80 29.25
CA ASP A 273 4.70 22.52 29.19
C ASP A 273 5.12 21.90 27.86
N VAL A 274 4.21 21.17 27.20
CA VAL A 274 4.48 20.47 25.95
C VAL A 274 3.58 21.03 24.85
N GLU A 275 4.19 21.50 23.77
CA GLU A 275 3.50 21.83 22.54
C GLU A 275 3.72 20.73 21.50
N LEU A 276 2.61 20.17 20.99
CA LEU A 276 2.62 19.09 20.01
C LEU A 276 2.01 19.59 18.70
N ASN A 277 2.87 19.86 17.73
CA ASN A 277 2.54 20.32 16.38
C ASN A 277 3.03 19.31 15.33
N LYS A 278 2.79 19.65 14.06
CA LYS A 278 3.30 18.94 12.88
C LYS A 278 3.98 19.95 11.96
N ILE A 279 4.98 19.50 11.22
CA ILE A 279 5.67 20.31 10.21
C ILE A 279 4.93 20.10 8.88
N ASP A 280 4.29 21.14 8.36
CA ASP A 280 3.35 21.03 7.23
C ASP A 280 3.99 20.60 5.91
N ASN A 281 5.28 20.88 5.73
CA ASN A 281 6.04 20.59 4.50
C ASN A 281 7.04 19.42 4.66
N HIS A 282 6.91 18.61 5.72
CA HIS A 282 7.78 17.46 5.97
C HIS A 282 6.94 16.19 6.14
N PHE A 283 6.99 15.33 5.12
CA PHE A 283 6.20 14.11 5.02
C PHE A 283 7.09 12.88 5.21
N ILE A 284 6.61 11.92 5.99
CA ILE A 284 7.22 10.60 6.16
C ILE A 284 6.32 9.61 5.43
N PHE A 285 6.72 9.17 4.25
CA PHE A 285 6.01 8.19 3.44
C PHE A 285 6.35 6.77 3.86
N SER A 286 5.35 5.89 3.83
CA SER A 286 5.48 4.45 3.96
C SER A 286 4.72 3.81 2.82
N ILE A 287 5.41 3.04 1.99
CA ILE A 287 4.85 2.30 0.86
C ILE A 287 5.13 0.82 1.10
N GLU A 288 4.06 0.02 1.08
CA GLU A 288 4.11 -1.43 1.21
C GLU A 288 3.54 -2.03 -0.09
N SER A 289 4.42 -2.69 -0.86
CA SER A 289 4.09 -3.38 -2.10
C SER A 289 3.35 -4.69 -1.82
N VAL A 290 2.48 -5.10 -2.74
CA VAL A 290 1.90 -6.45 -2.77
C VAL A 290 2.91 -7.50 -3.28
N GLY A 291 4.00 -7.05 -3.91
CA GLY A 291 5.09 -7.86 -4.47
C GLY A 291 5.08 -8.01 -5.99
N GLN A 292 4.15 -7.34 -6.69
CA GLN A 292 4.17 -7.24 -8.17
C GLN A 292 5.23 -6.24 -8.67
N TYR A 293 5.56 -5.27 -7.83
CA TYR A 293 6.61 -4.27 -8.01
C TYR A 293 7.53 -4.27 -6.79
N GLU A 294 8.78 -3.85 -6.95
CA GLU A 294 9.53 -3.40 -5.78
C GLU A 294 8.92 -2.10 -5.24
N ALA A 295 8.94 -1.92 -3.92
CA ALA A 295 8.34 -0.75 -3.26
C ALA A 295 8.95 0.59 -3.74
N LYS A 296 10.22 0.60 -4.14
CA LYS A 296 10.89 1.78 -4.71
C LYS A 296 10.30 2.18 -6.06
N ASP A 297 9.92 1.18 -6.88
CA ASP A 297 9.52 1.39 -8.26
C ASP A 297 8.09 1.94 -8.32
N ILE A 298 7.24 1.61 -7.34
CA ILE A 298 5.90 2.18 -7.20
C ILE A 298 5.96 3.72 -7.12
N MET A 299 6.90 4.28 -6.35
CA MET A 299 7.05 5.73 -6.26
C MET A 299 7.50 6.34 -7.60
N LEU A 300 8.44 5.69 -8.29
CA LEU A 300 8.93 6.15 -9.60
C LEU A 300 7.82 6.11 -10.66
N GLN A 301 7.03 5.04 -10.69
CA GLN A 301 5.87 4.91 -11.56
C GLN A 301 4.81 5.98 -11.26
N ALA A 302 4.59 6.29 -9.98
CA ALA A 302 3.65 7.36 -9.60
C ALA A 302 4.08 8.73 -10.13
N ILE A 303 5.38 9.03 -10.09
CA ILE A 303 5.92 10.28 -10.64
C ILE A 303 5.75 10.31 -12.17
N GLU A 304 5.98 9.19 -12.85
CA GLU A 304 5.81 9.12 -14.30
C GLU A 304 4.34 9.33 -14.70
N VAL A 305 3.40 8.65 -14.04
CA VAL A 305 1.95 8.85 -14.26
C VAL A 305 1.56 10.31 -14.01
N PHE A 306 2.06 10.92 -12.93
CA PHE A 306 1.82 12.32 -12.64
C PHE A 306 2.35 13.22 -13.77
N ARG A 307 3.56 12.97 -14.26
CA ARG A 307 4.17 13.69 -15.39
C ARG A 307 3.37 13.54 -16.67
N SER A 308 2.96 12.32 -17.04
CA SER A 308 2.19 12.05 -18.25
C SER A 308 0.86 12.82 -18.26
N LYS A 309 0.18 12.90 -17.11
CA LYS A 309 -1.05 13.69 -16.98
C LYS A 309 -0.83 15.18 -17.21
N VAL A 310 0.21 15.74 -16.60
CA VAL A 310 0.55 17.16 -16.80
C VAL A 310 0.89 17.43 -18.26
N GLN A 311 1.65 16.53 -18.91
CA GLN A 311 1.99 16.65 -20.33
C GLN A 311 0.78 16.57 -21.25
N LEU A 312 -0.23 15.75 -20.92
CA LEU A 312 -1.48 15.67 -21.68
C LEU A 312 -2.17 17.04 -21.72
N TYR A 313 -2.35 17.67 -20.56
CA TYR A 313 -2.97 19.00 -20.46
C TYR A 313 -2.16 20.16 -21.04
N ILE A 314 -0.85 20.01 -21.22
CA ILE A 314 -0.02 21.03 -21.89
C ILE A 314 -0.17 20.95 -23.41
N LYS A 315 -0.47 19.75 -23.94
CA LYS A 315 -0.63 19.52 -25.38
C LYS A 315 -2.03 19.84 -25.89
N GLU A 316 -3.04 19.75 -25.02
CA GLU A 316 -4.41 20.24 -25.25
C GLU A 316 -4.46 21.78 -25.23
#